data_AF-A0A2T2SVL4-F1
#
_entry.id   AF-A0A2T2SVL4-F1
#
_cell.length_a   1.000
_cell.length_b   1.000
_cell.length_c   1.000
_cell.angle_alpha   90.00
_cell.angle_beta   90.00
_cell.angle_gamma   90.00
#
_symmetry.space_group_name_H-M   'P 1'
#
loop_
_entity.id
_entity.type
_entity.pdbx_description
1 polymer ?
#
loop_
_entity_poly.entity_id
_entity_poly.type
_entity_poly.pdbx_seq_one_letter_code
_entity_poly.pdbx_strand_id
1 'polypeptide(L)'
;MLGTIGEFLLLTAFVACGVSAVAFFWAARSDETSPAATAWKRTGRWAWGTMSATIGATSGVLWYLLFTHQYQYAYVYQQSSNDLPLHYLFSTFWAGQEGSFLFWALMMCVVGGLLITYVQREYET
;
A
#
# COMPACT_ATOMS: atom_id res chain seq x y z
N MET A 1 -1.94 -19.30 7.52
CA MET A 1 -2.97 -18.80 6.57
C MET A 1 -2.93 -17.28 6.44
N LEU A 2 -2.99 -16.51 7.55
CA LEU A 2 -2.92 -15.04 7.47
C LEU A 2 -1.67 -14.50 6.78
N GLY A 3 -0.49 -15.09 7.00
CA GLY A 3 0.73 -14.70 6.27
C GLY A 3 0.62 -14.87 4.75
N THR A 4 0.02 -15.97 4.29
CA THR A 4 -0.23 -16.23 2.86
C THR A 4 -1.19 -15.22 2.26
N ILE A 5 -2.19 -14.75 3.03
CA ILE A 5 -3.07 -13.67 2.60
C ILE A 5 -2.28 -12.37 2.45
N GLY A 6 -1.41 -12.04 3.42
CA GLY A 6 -0.54 -10.87 3.33
C GLY A 6 0.40 -10.90 2.11
N GLU A 7 0.98 -12.05 1.82
CA GLU A 7 1.82 -12.27 0.64
C GLU A 7 1.04 -12.07 -0.67
N PHE A 8 -0.17 -12.63 -0.77
CA PHE A 8 -1.04 -12.42 -1.92
C PHE A 8 -1.44 -10.95 -2.09
N LEU A 9 -1.71 -10.24 -1.00
CA LEU A 9 -2.01 -8.81 -1.02
C LEU A 9 -0.79 -7.98 -1.47
N LEU A 10 0.43 -8.37 -1.10
CA LEU A 10 1.66 -7.73 -1.59
C LEU A 10 1.88 -7.97 -3.09
N LEU A 11 1.67 -9.20 -3.56
CA LEU A 11 1.78 -9.52 -4.99
C LEU A 11 0.76 -8.74 -5.82
N THR A 12 -0.49 -8.66 -5.35
CA THR A 12 -1.53 -7.86 -6.01
C THR A 12 -1.20 -6.36 -5.98
N ALA A 13 -0.65 -5.84 -4.88
CA ALA A 13 -0.17 -4.46 -4.82
C ALA A 13 0.93 -4.19 -5.87
N PHE A 14 1.89 -5.10 -6.00
CA PHE A 14 2.98 -4.98 -6.95
C PHE A 14 2.49 -4.97 -8.40
N VAL A 15 1.60 -5.90 -8.77
CA VAL A 15 0.99 -5.94 -10.10
C VAL A 15 0.16 -4.69 -10.38
N ALA A 16 -0.66 -4.26 -9.40
CA ALA A 16 -1.48 -3.06 -9.52
C ALA A 16 -0.64 -1.78 -9.68
N CYS A 17 0.50 -1.69 -8.99
CA CYS A 17 1.48 -0.62 -9.16
C CYS A 17 2.00 -0.56 -10.61
N GLY A 18 2.42 -1.70 -11.18
CA GLY A 18 2.88 -1.80 -12.56
C GLY A 18 1.80 -1.40 -13.58
N VAL A 19 0.57 -1.88 -13.38
CA VAL A 19 -0.58 -1.51 -14.23
C VAL A 19 -0.86 -0.01 -14.16
N SER A 20 -0.82 0.57 -12.96
CA SER A 20 -0.99 2.01 -12.76
C SER A 20 0.06 2.82 -13.50
N ALA A 21 1.34 2.44 -13.38
CA ALA A 21 2.45 3.12 -14.04
C ALA A 21 2.32 3.07 -15.57
N VAL A 22 2.03 1.89 -16.15
CA VAL A 22 1.86 1.73 -17.60
C VAL A 22 0.64 2.52 -18.11
N ALA A 23 -0.47 2.47 -17.38
CA ALA A 23 -1.69 3.17 -17.76
C ALA A 23 -1.48 4.69 -17.76
N PHE A 24 -0.85 5.26 -16.73
CA PHE A 24 -0.54 6.69 -16.71
C PHE A 24 0.52 7.09 -17.76
N PHE A 25 1.50 6.23 -18.03
CA PHE A 25 2.49 6.46 -19.08
C PHE A 25 1.84 6.55 -20.47
N TRP A 26 0.91 5.65 -20.80
CA TRP A 26 0.19 5.71 -22.08
C TRP A 26 -0.84 6.83 -22.13
N ALA A 27 -1.48 7.15 -21.01
CA ALA A 27 -2.35 8.32 -20.91
C ALA A 27 -1.59 9.62 -21.23
N ALA A 28 -0.35 9.76 -20.75
CA ALA A 28 0.48 10.94 -20.99
C ALA A 28 0.99 11.05 -22.44
N ARG A 29 1.03 9.94 -23.18
CA ARG A 29 1.48 9.90 -24.59
C ARG A 29 0.34 10.01 -25.61
N SER A 30 -0.90 9.84 -25.14
CA SER A 30 -2.11 9.95 -25.96
C SER A 30 -2.58 11.41 -26.02
N ASP A 31 -3.21 11.81 -27.12
CA ASP A 31 -3.85 13.13 -27.19
C ASP A 31 -4.90 13.27 -26.08
N GLU A 32 -4.88 14.40 -25.37
CA GLU A 32 -5.66 14.58 -24.15
C GLU A 32 -7.18 14.51 -24.38
N THR A 33 -7.64 14.84 -25.58
CA THR A 33 -9.04 14.78 -26.01
C THR A 33 -9.45 13.39 -26.55
N SER A 34 -8.52 12.45 -26.70
CA SER A 34 -8.82 11.12 -27.21
C SER A 34 -9.58 10.27 -26.19
N PRO A 35 -10.62 9.51 -26.59
CA PRO A 35 -11.29 8.55 -25.72
C PRO A 35 -10.34 7.53 -25.08
N ALA A 36 -9.25 7.19 -25.78
CA ALA A 36 -8.22 6.28 -25.28
C ALA A 36 -7.48 6.87 -24.07
N ALA A 37 -7.14 8.16 -24.08
CA ALA A 37 -6.46 8.82 -22.96
C ALA A 37 -7.31 8.77 -21.68
N THR A 38 -8.62 9.01 -21.80
CA THR A 38 -9.56 8.91 -20.68
C THR A 38 -9.67 7.49 -20.13
N ALA A 39 -9.70 6.47 -21.00
CA ALA A 39 -9.70 5.07 -20.59
C ALA A 39 -8.41 4.71 -19.82
N TRP A 40 -7.24 5.12 -20.30
CA TRP A 40 -5.96 4.90 -19.63
C TRP A 40 -5.89 5.61 -18.27
N LYS A 41 -6.31 6.87 -18.17
CA LYS A 41 -6.40 7.60 -16.89
C LYS A 41 -7.32 6.87 -15.90
N ARG A 42 -8.48 6.37 -16.35
CA ARG A 42 -9.42 5.62 -15.51
C ARG A 42 -8.79 4.32 -14.99
N THR A 43 -8.16 3.53 -15.86
CA THR A 43 -7.48 2.29 -15.47
C THR A 43 -6.36 2.55 -14.46
N GLY A 44 -5.55 3.59 -14.69
CA GLY A 44 -4.48 3.97 -13.77
C GLY A 44 -4.99 4.34 -12.38
N ARG A 45 -6.09 5.10 -12.30
CA ARG A 45 -6.73 5.47 -11.02
C ARG A 45 -7.27 4.26 -10.26
N TRP A 46 -7.94 3.34 -10.95
CA TRP A 46 -8.45 2.11 -10.32
C TRP A 46 -7.30 1.22 -9.85
N ALA A 47 -6.25 1.05 -10.65
CA ALA A 47 -5.08 0.27 -10.28
C ALA A 47 -4.35 0.87 -9.07
N TRP A 48 -4.17 2.20 -9.03
CA TRP A 48 -3.60 2.90 -7.87
C TRP A 48 -4.46 2.74 -6.61
N GLY A 49 -5.79 2.81 -6.75
CA GLY A 49 -6.73 2.58 -5.65
C GLY A 49 -6.62 1.15 -5.10
N THR A 50 -6.59 0.16 -5.98
CA THR A 50 -6.39 -1.25 -5.60
C THR A 50 -5.05 -1.46 -4.89
N MET A 51 -3.95 -0.93 -5.43
CA MET A 51 -2.62 -0.98 -4.80
C MET A 51 -2.65 -0.40 -3.39
N SER A 52 -3.27 0.77 -3.22
CA SER A 52 -3.34 1.44 -1.93
C SER A 52 -4.18 0.67 -0.91
N ALA A 53 -5.29 0.09 -1.35
CA ALA A 53 -6.15 -0.74 -0.51
C ALA A 53 -5.44 -2.03 -0.05
N THR A 54 -4.71 -2.70 -0.95
CA THR A 54 -4.00 -3.93 -0.61
C THR A 54 -2.79 -3.68 0.29
N ILE A 55 -2.04 -2.59 0.08
CA ILE A 55 -0.96 -2.15 1.00
C ILE A 55 -1.52 -1.87 2.40
N GLY A 56 -2.65 -1.16 2.49
CA GLY A 56 -3.33 -0.90 3.77
C GLY A 56 -3.77 -2.19 4.45
N ALA A 57 -4.36 -3.12 3.69
CA ALA A 57 -4.78 -4.42 4.21
C ALA A 57 -3.59 -5.26 4.71
N THR A 58 -2.49 -5.35 3.95
CA THR A 58 -1.26 -6.05 4.39
C THR A 58 -0.71 -5.42 5.66
N SER A 59 -0.69 -4.09 5.75
CA SER A 59 -0.22 -3.38 6.94
C SER A 59 -1.06 -3.75 8.17
N GLY A 60 -2.39 -3.80 8.02
CA GLY A 60 -3.31 -4.27 9.06
C GLY A 60 -3.07 -5.73 9.45
N VAL A 61 -2.82 -6.61 8.48
CA VAL A 61 -2.46 -8.02 8.75
C VAL A 61 -1.17 -8.10 9.56
N LEU A 62 -0.13 -7.36 9.20
CA LEU A 62 1.14 -7.39 9.92
C LEU A 62 0.99 -6.87 11.35
N TRP A 63 0.28 -5.76 11.58
CA TRP A 63 -0.04 -5.30 12.93
C TRP A 63 -0.80 -6.34 13.73
N TYR A 64 -1.81 -6.99 13.14
CA TYR A 64 -2.54 -8.06 13.80
C TYR A 64 -1.60 -9.19 14.24
N LEU A 65 -0.69 -9.63 13.36
CA LEU A 65 0.29 -10.68 13.67
C LEU A 65 1.27 -10.28 14.78
N LEU A 66 1.69 -9.01 14.82
CA LEU A 66 2.55 -8.46 15.88
C LEU A 66 1.82 -8.39 17.22
N PHE A 67 0.61 -7.83 17.26
CA PHE A 67 -0.18 -7.71 18.49
C PHE A 67 -0.63 -9.05 19.06
N THR A 68 -0.82 -10.06 18.20
CA THR A 68 -1.15 -11.43 18.63
C THR A 68 0.08 -12.31 18.82
N HIS A 69 1.28 -11.74 18.81
CA HIS A 69 2.57 -12.41 19.10
C HIS A 69 2.72 -13.73 18.33
N GLN A 70 2.38 -13.71 17.04
CA GLN A 70 2.38 -14.89 16.18
C GLN A 70 3.80 -15.26 15.75
N TYR A 71 4.56 -15.86 16.67
CA TYR A 71 5.98 -16.20 16.53
C TYR A 71 6.29 -17.23 15.44
N GLN A 72 5.28 -17.89 14.85
CA GLN A 72 5.51 -18.73 13.67
C GLN A 72 6.00 -17.93 12.44
N TYR A 73 5.84 -16.60 12.44
CA TYR A 73 6.35 -15.74 11.39
C TYR A 73 7.70 -15.16 11.80
N ALA A 74 8.72 -15.34 10.95
CA ALA A 74 10.09 -14.94 11.24
C ALA A 74 10.22 -13.46 11.59
N TYR A 75 9.48 -12.58 10.89
CA TYR A 75 9.46 -11.15 11.19
C TYR A 75 8.98 -10.86 12.62
N VAL A 76 7.86 -11.46 13.04
CA VAL A 76 7.27 -11.27 14.37
C VAL A 76 8.22 -11.81 15.45
N TYR A 77 8.80 -12.99 15.23
CA TYR A 77 9.75 -13.59 16.16
C TYR A 77 11.03 -12.77 16.36
N GLN A 78 11.55 -12.17 15.29
CA GLN A 78 12.79 -11.39 15.37
C GLN A 78 12.58 -9.99 15.96
N GLN A 79 11.39 -9.41 15.81
CA GLN A 79 11.15 -7.99 16.09
C GLN A 79 10.26 -7.74 17.32
N SER A 80 9.59 -8.75 17.88
CA SER A 80 8.68 -8.60 19.02
C SER A 80 9.00 -9.56 20.18
N SER A 81 8.57 -9.21 21.39
CA SER A 81 8.64 -10.07 22.58
C SER A 81 7.44 -9.84 23.51
N ASN A 82 7.13 -10.81 24.38
CA ASN A 82 5.99 -10.69 25.32
C ASN A 82 6.23 -9.65 26.43
N ASP A 83 7.50 -9.32 26.70
CA ASP A 83 7.88 -8.34 27.73
C ASP A 83 7.83 -6.89 27.20
N LEU A 84 7.55 -6.70 25.91
CA LEU A 84 7.51 -5.38 25.29
C LEU A 84 6.21 -4.63 25.66
N PRO A 85 6.30 -3.38 26.14
CA PRO A 85 5.14 -2.51 26.26
C PRO A 85 4.43 -2.31 24.91
N LEU A 86 3.09 -2.22 24.92
CA LEU A 86 2.26 -2.11 23.70
C LEU A 86 2.66 -0.95 22.76
N HIS A 87 3.13 0.18 23.30
CA HIS A 87 3.58 1.31 22.48
C HIS A 87 4.86 1.00 21.70
N TYR A 88 5.77 0.20 22.28
CA TYR A 88 6.95 -0.28 21.55
C TYR A 88 6.56 -1.38 20.56
N LEU A 89 5.55 -2.20 20.88
CA LEU A 89 5.04 -3.21 19.96
C LEU A 89 4.50 -2.58 18.66
N PHE A 90 3.89 -1.40 18.74
CA PHE A 90 3.50 -0.66 17.53
C PHE A 90 4.72 -0.29 16.65
N SER A 91 5.84 0.09 17.26
CA SER A 91 7.07 0.44 16.53
C SER A 91 7.77 -0.74 15.85
N THR A 92 7.48 -1.97 16.30
CA THR A 92 8.03 -3.19 15.67
C THR A 92 7.55 -3.37 14.23
N PHE A 93 6.47 -2.72 13.82
CA PHE A 93 5.96 -2.74 12.44
C PHE A 93 6.99 -2.28 11.41
N TRP A 94 7.86 -1.33 11.77
CA TRP A 94 8.88 -0.79 10.88
C TRP A 94 10.31 -1.03 11.39
N ALA A 95 10.48 -1.85 12.42
CA ALA A 95 11.80 -2.10 13.02
C ALA A 95 12.74 -2.89 12.09
N GLY A 96 12.21 -3.87 11.36
CA GLY A 96 12.95 -4.63 10.35
C GLY A 96 12.87 -4.02 8.94
N GLN A 97 13.80 -4.41 8.07
CA GLN A 97 13.88 -3.94 6.68
C GLN A 97 12.57 -4.14 5.90
N GLU A 98 11.98 -5.33 5.97
CA GLU A 98 10.73 -5.66 5.27
C GLU A 98 9.56 -4.78 5.73
N GLY A 99 9.44 -4.57 7.04
CA GLY A 99 8.42 -3.71 7.62
C GLY A 99 8.65 -2.22 7.33
N SER A 100 9.90 -1.77 7.31
CA SER A 100 10.27 -0.43 6.85
C SER A 100 9.82 -0.18 5.42
N PHE A 101 10.02 -1.13 4.49
CA PHE A 101 9.52 -0.99 3.12
C PHE A 101 7.99 -0.90 3.06
N LEU A 102 7.29 -1.73 3.84
CA LEU A 102 5.83 -1.68 3.91
C LEU A 102 5.34 -0.35 4.51
N PHE A 103 6.01 0.16 5.54
CA PHE A 103 5.71 1.45 6.15
C PHE A 103 5.85 2.61 5.15
N TRP A 104 6.97 2.67 4.44
CA TRP A 104 7.17 3.70 3.43
C TRP A 104 6.15 3.61 2.29
N ALA A 105 5.83 2.40 1.83
CA ALA A 105 4.78 2.19 0.83
C ALA A 105 3.40 2.68 1.33
N LEU A 106 3.06 2.38 2.59
CA LEU A 106 1.83 2.85 3.23
C LEU A 106 1.80 4.38 3.31
N MET A 107 2.89 5.02 3.73
CA MET A 107 2.99 6.48 3.79
C MET A 107 2.83 7.12 2.41
N MET A 108 3.42 6.54 1.37
CA MET A 108 3.24 7.01 -0.01
C MET A 108 1.78 6.89 -0.48
N CYS A 109 1.07 5.82 -0.10
CA CYS A 109 -0.37 5.68 -0.37
C CYS A 109 -1.20 6.74 0.36
N VAL A 110 -0.91 7.01 1.64
CA VAL A 110 -1.58 8.05 2.43
C VAL A 110 -1.35 9.43 1.84
N VAL A 111 -0.10 9.80 1.59
CA VAL A 111 0.25 11.10 1.01
C VAL A 111 -0.35 11.25 -0.38
N GLY A 112 -0.27 10.21 -1.23
CA GLY A 112 -0.89 10.22 -2.56
C GLY A 112 -2.41 10.42 -2.50
N GLY A 113 -3.10 9.75 -1.58
CA GLY A 113 -4.54 9.91 -1.39
C GLY A 113 -4.92 11.31 -0.89
N LEU A 114 -4.16 11.86 0.05
CA LEU A 114 -4.34 13.23 0.53
C LEU A 114 -4.12 14.25 -0.58
N LEU A 115 -3.08 14.09 -1.39
CA LEU A 115 -2.80 15.00 -2.51
C LEU A 115 -3.91 14.96 -3.57
N ILE A 116 -4.40 13.76 -3.93
CA ILE A 116 -5.49 13.64 -4.90
C ILE A 116 -6.76 14.35 -4.38
N THR A 117 -7.11 14.15 -3.11
CA THR A 117 -8.30 14.77 -2.52
C THR A 117 -8.13 16.28 -2.31
N TYR A 118 -6.93 16.76 -2.00
CA TYR A 118 -6.61 18.17 -1.90
C TYR A 118 -6.74 18.88 -3.27
N VAL A 119 -6.12 18.32 -4.30
CA VAL A 119 -6.13 18.92 -5.65
C VAL A 119 -7.52 18.91 -6.28
N GLN A 120 -8.30 17.86 -6.09
CA GLN A 120 -9.67 17.81 -6.64
C GLN A 120 -10.58 18.92 -6.09
N ARG A 121 -10.36 19.37 -4.85
CA ARG A 121 -11.16 20.45 -4.25
C ARG A 121 -10.93 21.80 -4.91
N GLU A 122 -9.73 22.05 -5.43
CA GLU A 122 -9.37 23.35 -6.02
C GLU A 122 -9.94 23.55 -7.43
N TYR A 123 -10.30 22.46 -8.13
CA TYR A 123 -10.96 22.54 -9.45
C TYR A 123 -12.48 22.70 -9.37
N GLU A 124 -13.10 22.51 -8.19
CA GLU A 124 -14.55 22.59 -7.99
C GLU A 124 -15.01 23.90 -7.32
N THR A 125 -14.08 24.82 -7.01
CA THR A 125 -14.35 26.16 -6.46
C THR A 125 -14.00 27.25 -7.46
#